data_AF-A0A3D0JUC4-F1
#
_entry.id   AF-A0A3D0JUC4-F1
#
_cell.length_a   1.000
_cell.length_b   1.000
_cell.length_c   1.000
_cell.angle_alpha   90.00
_cell.angle_beta   90.00
_cell.angle_gamma   90.00
#
_symmetry.space_group_name_H-M   'P 1'
#
loop_
_entity.id
_entity.type
_entity.pdbx_description
1 polymer ?
#
loop_
_entity_poly.entity_id
_entity_poly.type
_entity_poly.pdbx_seq_one_letter_code
_entity_poly.pdbx_strand_id
1 'polypeptide(L)'
;EADVLTMYLLSTVNMRLRPVILDTLKPGTRVVSHAFSLGDWEPDQSDVINGSSVFLWIVPAKVAGQWTLELDGKRYQVELDQRFQKVTGTVEGHPAGLSGQLKGNELHFTLDDRLYVGQLNGDRIEAVPADGAQQGWVAYRS
;
A
#
# COMPACT_ATOMS: atom_id res chain seq x y z
N GLU A 1 -13.54 10.90 13.30
CA GLU A 1 -12.79 9.73 12.77
C GLU A 1 -13.69 9.08 11.74
N ALA A 2 -13.17 8.74 10.56
CA ALA A 2 -13.96 8.17 9.48
C ALA A 2 -13.31 6.86 9.06
N ASP A 3 -13.98 5.74 9.36
CA ASP A 3 -13.48 4.41 9.03
C ASP A 3 -13.89 3.96 7.62
N VAL A 4 -14.87 4.66 7.04
CA VAL A 4 -15.43 4.45 5.71
C VAL A 4 -15.86 5.79 5.11
N LEU A 5 -15.47 6.04 3.86
CA LEU A 5 -15.99 7.11 3.01
C LEU A 5 -16.80 6.47 1.87
N THR A 6 -18.08 6.79 1.77
CA THR A 6 -18.95 6.34 0.67
C THR A 6 -19.21 7.49 -0.30
N MET A 7 -19.02 7.26 -1.60
CA MET A 7 -19.15 8.26 -2.64
C MET A 7 -20.15 7.83 -3.71
N TYR A 8 -21.04 8.77 -4.09
CA TYR A 8 -21.87 8.68 -5.28
C TYR A 8 -21.75 9.98 -6.05
N LEU A 9 -20.64 10.10 -6.77
CA LEU A 9 -20.21 11.33 -7.44
C LEU A 9 -19.72 11.00 -8.84
N LEU A 10 -19.91 11.96 -9.77
CA LEU A 10 -19.42 11.84 -11.14
C LEU A 10 -17.89 11.75 -11.18
N SER A 11 -17.34 11.08 -12.20
CA SER A 11 -15.90 10.81 -12.35
C SER A 11 -15.02 12.07 -12.23
N THR A 12 -15.47 13.23 -12.69
CA THR A 12 -14.71 14.48 -12.60
C THR A 12 -14.53 14.98 -11.17
N VAL A 13 -15.52 14.78 -10.30
CA VAL A 13 -15.44 15.14 -8.88
C VAL A 13 -14.55 14.15 -8.13
N ASN A 14 -14.68 12.86 -8.44
CA ASN A 14 -13.84 11.79 -7.91
C ASN A 14 -12.34 12.06 -8.12
N MET A 15 -11.97 12.52 -9.32
CA MET A 15 -10.57 12.85 -9.64
C MET A 15 -10.03 14.02 -8.83
N ARG A 16 -10.86 15.02 -8.50
CA ARG A 16 -10.48 16.15 -7.64
C ARG A 16 -10.39 15.74 -6.16
N LEU A 17 -11.22 14.79 -5.73
CA LEU A 17 -11.21 14.29 -4.36
C LEU A 17 -10.05 13.34 -4.08
N ARG A 18 -9.59 12.56 -5.08
CA ARG A 18 -8.50 11.60 -4.92
C ARG A 18 -7.25 12.16 -4.19
N PRO A 19 -6.64 13.29 -4.59
CA PRO A 19 -5.48 13.81 -3.86
C PRO A 19 -5.82 14.20 -2.42
N VAL A 20 -7.02 14.75 -2.18
CA VAL A 20 -7.48 15.10 -0.82
C VAL A 20 -7.67 13.85 0.03
N ILE A 21 -8.27 12.79 -0.52
CA ILE A 21 -8.46 11.51 0.16
C ILE A 21 -7.11 10.92 0.59
N LEU A 22 -6.16 10.82 -0.34
CA LEU A 22 -4.84 10.24 -0.09
C LEU A 22 -3.98 11.06 0.89
N ASP A 23 -4.25 12.36 1.01
CA ASP A 23 -3.49 13.24 1.89
C ASP A 23 -4.10 13.41 3.28
N THR A 24 -5.44 13.37 3.38
CA THR A 24 -6.16 13.70 4.62
C THR A 24 -6.67 12.49 5.39
N LEU A 25 -6.97 11.38 4.70
CA LEU A 25 -7.50 10.20 5.37
C LEU A 25 -6.38 9.35 5.95
N LYS A 26 -6.65 8.72 7.09
CA LYS A 26 -5.72 7.79 7.72
C LYS A 26 -5.53 6.57 6.81
N PRO A 27 -4.32 6.01 6.75
CA PRO A 27 -4.12 4.72 6.11
C PRO A 27 -5.08 3.65 6.67
N GLY A 28 -5.58 2.78 5.81
CA GLY A 28 -6.59 1.77 6.16
C GLY A 28 -8.03 2.27 6.04
N THR A 29 -8.27 3.58 5.88
CA THR A 29 -9.61 4.10 5.60
C THR A 29 -10.15 3.50 4.30
N ARG A 30 -11.36 2.97 4.33
CA ARG A 30 -12.01 2.37 3.15
C ARG A 30 -12.77 3.44 2.39
N VAL A 31 -12.54 3.52 1.09
CA VAL A 31 -13.27 4.41 0.18
C VAL A 31 -14.10 3.52 -0.73
N VAL A 32 -15.41 3.70 -0.71
CA VAL A 32 -16.33 2.92 -1.54
C VAL A 32 -17.03 3.85 -2.51
N SER A 33 -17.03 3.51 -3.80
CA SER A 33 -17.72 4.27 -4.83
C SER A 33 -18.68 3.37 -5.61
N HIS A 34 -19.87 3.90 -5.87
CA HIS A 34 -20.85 3.27 -6.75
C HIS A 34 -20.73 3.85 -8.17
N ALA A 35 -20.65 2.97 -9.17
CA ALA A 35 -20.57 3.18 -10.61
C ALA A 35 -19.33 3.92 -11.16
N PHE A 36 -18.58 4.67 -10.34
CA PHE A 36 -17.49 5.52 -10.82
C PHE A 36 -16.14 5.20 -10.17
N SER A 37 -15.09 5.05 -10.98
CA SER A 37 -13.72 4.82 -10.51
C SER A 37 -13.02 6.11 -10.03
N LEU A 38 -11.84 5.96 -9.44
CA LEU A 38 -10.93 7.06 -9.05
C LEU A 38 -9.79 7.26 -10.07
N GLY A 39 -10.06 6.98 -11.36
CA GLY A 39 -9.09 7.06 -12.45
C GLY A 39 -7.94 6.07 -12.26
N ASP A 40 -6.69 6.54 -12.39
CA ASP A 40 -5.48 5.70 -12.28
C ASP A 40 -5.25 5.04 -10.91
N TRP A 41 -6.01 5.40 -9.88
CA TRP A 41 -5.97 4.66 -8.63
C TRP A 41 -6.85 3.43 -8.80
N GLU A 42 -6.19 2.30 -9.07
CA GLU A 42 -6.86 1.01 -9.22
C GLU A 42 -7.52 0.59 -7.91
N PRO A 43 -8.75 0.03 -7.95
CA PRO A 43 -9.43 -0.45 -6.76
C PRO A 43 -8.75 -1.69 -6.19
N ASP A 44 -8.74 -1.80 -4.86
CA ASP A 44 -8.30 -3.03 -4.17
C ASP A 44 -9.31 -4.16 -4.36
N GLN A 45 -10.60 -3.81 -4.54
CA GLN A 45 -11.65 -4.74 -4.90
C GLN A 45 -12.71 -4.06 -5.77
N SER A 46 -13.25 -4.80 -6.73
CA SER A 46 -14.38 -4.36 -7.55
C SER A 46 -15.40 -5.48 -7.71
N ASP A 47 -16.67 -5.14 -7.77
CA ASP A 47 -17.76 -6.08 -8.01
C ASP A 47 -18.89 -5.44 -8.85
N VAL A 48 -19.82 -6.24 -9.34
CA VAL A 48 -21.03 -5.79 -10.02
C VAL A 48 -22.26 -6.25 -9.22
N ILE A 49 -22.95 -5.28 -8.61
CA ILE A 49 -24.13 -5.53 -7.77
C ILE A 49 -25.35 -4.93 -8.47
N ASN A 50 -26.36 -5.77 -8.76
CA ASN A 50 -27.60 -5.35 -9.43
C ASN A 50 -27.36 -4.56 -10.73
N GLY A 51 -26.36 -4.97 -11.51
CA GLY A 51 -26.01 -4.32 -12.79
C GLY A 51 -25.18 -3.04 -12.66
N SER A 52 -24.77 -2.65 -11.45
CA SER A 52 -23.91 -1.48 -11.22
C SER A 52 -22.56 -1.88 -10.63
N SER A 53 -21.48 -1.28 -11.13
CA SER A 53 -20.13 -1.50 -10.58
C SER A 53 -20.00 -0.88 -9.20
N VAL A 54 -19.35 -1.58 -8.28
CA VAL A 54 -18.97 -1.09 -6.96
C VAL A 54 -17.47 -1.26 -6.81
N PHE A 55 -16.81 -0.23 -6.33
CA PHE A 55 -15.36 -0.20 -6.19
C PHE A 55 -14.99 0.11 -4.74
N LEU A 56 -13.97 -0.58 -4.23
CA LEU A 56 -13.38 -0.38 -2.92
C LEU A 56 -11.90 -0.05 -3.10
N TRP A 57 -11.47 1.01 -2.41
CA TRP A 57 -10.07 1.32 -2.18
C TRP A 57 -9.79 1.37 -0.68
N ILE A 58 -8.56 1.06 -0.32
CA ILE A 58 -8.00 1.20 1.01
C ILE A 58 -6.91 2.25 0.90
N VAL A 59 -7.04 3.34 1.65
CA VAL A 59 -6.05 4.42 1.65
C VAL A 59 -4.70 3.82 2.08
N PRO A 60 -3.66 3.82 1.22
CA PRO A 60 -2.39 3.21 1.53
C PRO A 60 -1.57 4.14 2.43
N ALA A 61 -0.72 3.57 3.27
CA ALA A 61 0.28 4.34 3.99
C ALA A 61 1.33 4.94 3.05
N LYS A 62 2.04 5.98 3.50
CA LYS A 62 3.11 6.61 2.71
C LYS A 62 4.45 5.95 3.06
N VAL A 63 5.00 5.15 2.15
CA VAL A 63 6.25 4.40 2.36
C VAL A 63 7.40 4.82 1.44
N ALA A 64 7.15 5.66 0.44
CA ALA A 64 8.22 6.15 -0.44
C ALA A 64 9.37 6.81 0.34
N GLY A 65 10.58 6.64 -0.17
CA GLY A 65 11.81 7.18 0.39
C GLY A 65 12.80 6.11 0.86
N GLN A 66 13.74 6.53 1.69
CA GLN A 66 14.88 5.72 2.13
C GLN A 66 14.58 4.92 3.38
N TRP A 67 15.02 3.66 3.36
CA TRP A 67 14.87 2.72 4.45
C TRP A 67 16.15 1.92 4.64
N THR A 68 16.35 1.47 5.87
CA THR A 68 17.31 0.43 6.22
C THR A 68 16.55 -0.84 6.58
N LEU A 69 16.69 -1.89 5.77
CA LEU A 69 16.13 -3.22 6.03
C LEU A 69 17.14 -4.05 6.84
N GLU A 70 16.73 -4.55 7.99
CA GLU A 70 17.46 -5.54 8.78
C GLU A 70 16.85 -6.93 8.57
N LEU A 71 17.64 -7.83 7.98
CA LEU A 71 17.26 -9.21 7.63
C LEU A 71 18.45 -10.13 7.92
N ASP A 72 18.22 -11.21 8.65
CA ASP A 72 19.26 -12.19 9.05
C ASP A 72 20.49 -11.55 9.72
N GLY A 73 20.27 -10.49 10.51
CA GLY A 73 21.33 -9.73 11.20
C GLY A 73 22.19 -8.86 10.28
N LYS A 74 21.84 -8.74 9.00
CA LYS A 74 22.48 -7.84 8.03
C LYS A 74 21.58 -6.65 7.75
N ARG A 75 22.21 -5.54 7.35
CA ARG A 75 21.52 -4.30 6.97
C ARG A 75 21.68 -4.03 5.49
N TYR A 76 20.60 -3.62 4.85
CA TYR A 76 20.52 -3.30 3.43
C TYR A 76 19.90 -1.92 3.27
N GLN A 77 20.52 -1.06 2.47
CA GLN A 77 19.87 0.18 2.05
C GLN A 77 18.78 -0.10 1.01
N VAL A 78 17.63 0.54 1.19
CA VAL A 78 16.45 0.39 0.34
C VAL A 78 15.92 1.77 -0.05
N GLU A 79 15.68 1.99 -1.33
CA GLU A 79 14.95 3.16 -1.83
C GLU A 79 13.60 2.67 -2.37
N LEU A 80 12.51 3.19 -1.80
CA LEU A 80 11.14 2.84 -2.16
C LEU A 80 10.50 3.90 -3.04
N ASP A 81 9.97 3.46 -4.17
CA ASP A 81 9.04 4.21 -5.02
C ASP A 81 7.61 3.73 -4.75
N GLN A 82 6.67 4.68 -4.74
CA GLN A 82 5.27 4.39 -4.46
C GLN A 82 4.34 5.08 -5.45
N ARG A 83 3.39 4.31 -6.00
CA ARG A 83 2.24 4.82 -6.74
C ARG A 83 0.97 4.24 -6.15
N PHE A 84 0.25 5.05 -5.37
CA PHE A 84 -0.92 4.62 -4.60
C PHE A 84 -0.58 3.41 -3.71
N GLN A 85 -1.25 2.29 -3.87
CA GLN A 85 -0.94 1.07 -3.14
C GLN A 85 0.27 0.32 -3.71
N LYS A 86 0.69 0.55 -4.96
CA LYS A 86 1.79 -0.19 -5.58
C LYS A 86 3.14 0.36 -5.08
N VAL A 87 4.03 -0.55 -4.70
CA VAL A 87 5.36 -0.24 -4.17
C VAL A 87 6.40 -1.01 -4.97
N THR A 88 7.47 -0.32 -5.37
CA THR A 88 8.68 -0.93 -5.93
C THR A 88 9.87 -0.37 -5.20
N GLY A 89 11.01 -1.04 -5.24
CA GLY A 89 12.20 -0.49 -4.62
C GLY A 89 13.48 -1.14 -5.08
N THR A 90 14.58 -0.41 -4.94
CA THR A 90 15.92 -0.97 -5.09
C THR A 90 16.43 -1.40 -3.72
N VAL A 91 17.14 -2.53 -3.67
CA VAL A 91 17.69 -3.08 -2.44
C VAL A 91 19.18 -3.35 -2.67
N GLU A 92 20.03 -2.81 -1.81
CA GLU A 92 21.47 -3.02 -1.90
C GLU A 92 21.82 -4.51 -1.93
N GLY A 93 22.65 -4.93 -2.89
CA GLY A 93 23.05 -6.32 -3.07
C GLY A 93 22.01 -7.23 -3.72
N HIS A 94 20.82 -6.72 -4.08
CA HIS A 94 19.73 -7.49 -4.67
C HIS A 94 19.26 -6.82 -5.98
N PRO A 95 19.80 -7.21 -7.14
CA PRO A 95 19.62 -6.47 -8.40
C PRO A 95 18.18 -6.48 -8.94
N ALA A 96 17.37 -7.47 -8.56
CA ALA A 96 15.94 -7.51 -8.92
C ALA A 96 15.10 -6.49 -8.12
N GLY A 97 15.64 -5.98 -7.01
CA GLY A 97 14.92 -5.09 -6.09
C GLY A 97 13.75 -5.79 -5.41
N LEU A 98 12.81 -4.98 -4.93
CA LEU A 98 11.55 -5.45 -4.38
C LEU A 98 10.35 -4.91 -5.17
N SER A 99 9.27 -5.66 -5.13
CA SER A 99 7.98 -5.25 -5.67
C SER A 99 6.86 -5.70 -4.75
N GLY A 100 5.82 -4.90 -4.62
CA GLY A 100 4.79 -5.16 -3.63
C GLY A 100 3.62 -4.20 -3.69
N GLN A 101 2.77 -4.33 -2.68
CA GLN A 101 1.60 -3.51 -2.51
C GLN A 101 1.29 -3.26 -1.04
N LEU A 102 0.63 -2.14 -0.78
CA LEU A 102 0.10 -1.77 0.53
C LEU A 102 -1.37 -2.13 0.64
N LYS A 103 -1.74 -2.69 1.78
CA LYS A 103 -3.13 -2.78 2.23
C LYS A 103 -3.28 -1.94 3.48
N GLY A 104 -3.59 -0.67 3.30
CA GLY A 104 -3.56 0.30 4.40
C GLY A 104 -2.13 0.46 4.92
N ASN A 105 -1.90 0.03 6.16
CA ASN A 105 -0.58 0.06 6.81
C ASN A 105 0.23 -1.24 6.65
N GLU A 106 -0.31 -2.26 6.01
CA GLU A 106 0.38 -3.54 5.82
C GLU A 106 1.07 -3.56 4.46
N LEU A 107 2.39 -3.69 4.44
CA LEU A 107 3.20 -3.82 3.23
C LEU A 107 3.42 -5.30 2.92
N HIS A 108 2.99 -5.73 1.74
CA HIS A 108 3.27 -7.05 1.17
C HIS A 108 4.26 -6.84 0.04
N PHE A 109 5.42 -7.47 0.10
CA PHE A 109 6.39 -7.38 -0.98
C PHE A 109 7.15 -8.68 -1.20
N THR A 110 7.71 -8.82 -2.38
CA THR A 110 8.63 -9.89 -2.72
C THR A 110 10.03 -9.34 -2.92
N LEU A 111 11.02 -10.08 -2.44
CA LEU A 111 12.46 -9.86 -2.66
C LEU A 111 13.08 -11.24 -2.86
N ASP A 112 13.78 -11.45 -3.98
CA ASP A 112 14.34 -12.75 -4.38
C ASP A 112 13.32 -13.90 -4.29
N ASP A 113 12.13 -13.71 -4.86
CA ASP A 113 11.02 -14.68 -4.86
C ASP A 113 10.48 -15.08 -3.47
N ARG A 114 10.92 -14.42 -2.40
CA ARG A 114 10.42 -14.62 -1.04
C ARG A 114 9.40 -13.56 -0.68
N LEU A 115 8.28 -13.98 -0.09
CA LEU A 115 7.23 -13.10 0.41
C LEU A 115 7.63 -12.50 1.77
N TYR A 116 7.43 -11.21 1.93
CA TYR A 116 7.58 -10.47 3.18
C TYR A 116 6.27 -9.72 3.42
N VAL A 117 5.76 -9.79 4.65
CA VAL A 117 4.58 -9.04 5.07
C VAL A 117 4.92 -8.31 6.35
N GLY A 118 4.72 -6.99 6.35
CA GLY A 118 5.08 -6.16 7.50
C GLY A 118 4.08 -5.05 7.78
N GLN A 119 3.93 -4.75 9.06
CA GLN A 119 3.07 -3.68 9.55
C GLN A 119 3.89 -2.39 9.70
N LEU A 120 3.46 -1.34 8.99
CA LEU A 120 4.01 0.00 9.15
C LEU A 120 3.42 0.69 10.39
N ASN A 121 4.30 1.21 11.23
CA ASN A 121 4.00 2.05 12.39
C ASN A 121 4.95 3.25 12.40
N GLY A 122 4.52 4.36 11.77
CA GLY A 122 5.36 5.55 11.62
C GLY A 122 6.58 5.27 10.74
N ASP A 123 7.78 5.35 11.32
CA ASP A 123 9.06 5.17 10.63
C ASP A 123 9.64 3.75 10.77
N ARG A 124 8.81 2.78 11.18
CA ARG A 124 9.21 1.38 11.36
C ARG A 124 8.24 0.45 10.65
N ILE A 125 8.76 -0.57 9.96
CA ILE A 125 7.99 -1.69 9.40
C ILE A 125 8.46 -2.96 10.09
N GLU A 126 7.54 -3.71 10.68
CA GLU A 126 7.85 -4.95 11.41
C GLU A 126 7.20 -6.15 10.74
N ALA A 127 7.94 -7.25 10.61
CA ALA A 127 7.39 -8.51 10.11
C ALA A 127 6.15 -8.93 10.90
N VAL A 128 5.10 -9.34 10.19
CA VAL A 128 3.90 -9.94 10.78
C VAL A 128 3.70 -11.37 10.29
N PRO A 129 3.08 -12.26 11.08
CA PRO A 129 2.76 -13.61 10.64
C PRO A 129 1.79 -13.60 9.45
N ALA A 130 2.19 -14.21 8.35
CA ALA A 130 1.36 -14.48 7.18
C ALA A 130 1.82 -15.78 6.50
N ASP A 131 0.91 -16.45 5.80
CA ASP A 131 1.21 -17.72 5.15
C ASP A 131 2.33 -17.55 4.10
N GLY A 132 3.39 -18.35 4.20
CA GLY A 132 4.58 -18.27 3.36
C GLY A 132 5.47 -17.03 3.55
N ALA A 133 5.15 -16.11 4.48
CA ALA A 133 5.90 -14.88 4.67
C ALA A 133 7.13 -15.06 5.58
N GLN A 134 8.26 -14.48 5.17
CA GLN A 134 9.47 -14.40 5.97
C GLN A 134 9.23 -13.61 7.26
N GLN A 135 9.85 -14.08 8.34
CA GLN A 135 9.75 -13.50 9.68
C GLN A 135 11.11 -12.95 10.15
N GLY A 136 11.15 -12.27 11.28
CA GLY A 136 12.41 -11.86 11.91
C GLY A 136 13.15 -10.73 11.20
N TRP A 137 12.45 -9.96 10.38
CA TRP A 137 12.98 -8.77 9.71
C TRP A 137 12.28 -7.50 10.21
N VAL A 138 12.96 -6.37 10.05
CA VAL A 138 12.44 -5.05 10.39
C VAL A 138 13.05 -4.03 9.45
N ALA A 139 12.30 -3.00 9.06
CA ALA A 139 12.83 -1.86 8.34
C ALA A 139 12.61 -0.57 9.12
N TYR A 140 13.56 0.35 9.03
CA TYR A 140 13.51 1.68 9.62
C TYR A 140 13.68 2.74 8.54
N ARG A 141 12.91 3.81 8.60
CA ARG A 141 13.11 4.96 7.71
C ARG A 141 14.46 5.60 8.05
N SER A 142 15.27 5.86 7.03
CA SER A 142 16.58 6.49 7.17
C SER A 142 16.47 8.01 7.36
#